data_AF-A0A8T3YNN6-F1
#
_entry.id   AF-A0A8T3YNN6-F1
#
_cell.length_a   1.000
_cell.length_b   1.000
_cell.length_c   1.000
_cell.angle_alpha   90.00
_cell.angle_beta   90.00
_cell.angle_gamma   90.00
#
_symmetry.space_group_name_H-M   'P 1'
#
loop_
_entity.id
_entity.type
_entity.pdbx_description
1 polymer ?
#
loop_
_entity_poly.entity_id
_entity_poly.type
_entity_poly.pdbx_seq_one_letter_code
_entity_poly.pdbx_strand_id
1 'polypeptide(L)'
;MKEIYKTKGYTNDWIEKRVRGIAIQDELTDEWDKEFAILTAEISKATFELTPYEYKKLKGLEQENLRDHMNDLELIFTMLGEATTTKIALKKDSQGFLGNREAAVEGGTVAGVARKELEHRIREKVVSAENYLQLHNK
;
A
#
# COMPACT_ATOMS: atom_id res chain seq x y z
N MET A 1 3.75 -16.28 9.61
CA MET A 1 2.93 -15.12 9.20
C MET A 1 1.49 -15.51 8.84
N LYS A 2 1.27 -16.39 7.85
CA LYS A 2 -0.09 -16.83 7.44
C LYS A 2 -0.97 -17.29 8.61
N GLU A 3 -0.44 -18.13 9.49
CA GLU A 3 -1.19 -18.67 10.64
C GLU A 3 -1.72 -17.59 11.59
N ILE A 4 -0.98 -16.49 11.81
CA ILE A 4 -1.43 -15.38 12.68
C ILE A 4 -2.72 -14.75 12.12
N TYR A 5 -2.77 -14.50 10.81
CA TYR A 5 -3.95 -13.92 10.17
C TYR A 5 -5.10 -14.92 10.08
N LYS A 6 -4.83 -16.21 9.91
CA LYS A 6 -5.87 -17.25 9.98
C LYS A 6 -6.53 -17.29 11.35
N THR A 7 -5.76 -17.24 12.43
CA THR A 7 -6.30 -17.23 13.80
C THR A 7 -7.19 -16.00 14.06
N LYS A 8 -6.87 -14.86 13.45
CA LYS A 8 -7.70 -13.64 13.50
C LYS A 8 -8.98 -13.72 12.63
N GLY A 9 -9.14 -14.75 11.80
CA GLY A 9 -10.34 -14.95 10.99
C GLY A 9 -10.33 -14.26 9.62
N TYR A 10 -9.15 -13.88 9.11
CA TYR A 10 -9.03 -13.38 7.73
C TYR A 10 -9.24 -14.52 6.71
N THR A 11 -9.74 -14.17 5.52
CA THR A 11 -9.91 -15.15 4.42
C THR A 11 -8.55 -15.55 3.83
N ASN A 12 -8.44 -16.77 3.30
CA ASN A 12 -7.20 -17.24 2.68
C ASN A 12 -6.76 -16.32 1.53
N ASP A 13 -7.70 -15.91 0.67
CA ASP A 13 -7.46 -14.99 -0.45
C ASP A 13 -6.88 -13.64 0.00
N TRP A 14 -7.37 -13.09 1.11
CA TRP A 14 -6.82 -11.86 1.66
C TRP A 14 -5.41 -12.09 2.23
N ILE A 15 -5.22 -13.19 2.96
CA ILE A 15 -3.93 -13.55 3.57
C ILE A 15 -2.84 -13.73 2.51
N GLU A 16 -3.16 -14.35 1.38
CA GLU A 16 -2.21 -14.53 0.28
C GLU A 16 -1.77 -13.20 -0.32
N LYS A 17 -2.71 -12.28 -0.56
CA LYS A 17 -2.40 -10.93 -1.04
C LYS A 17 -1.55 -10.17 -0.03
N ARG A 18 -1.92 -10.21 1.25
CA ARG A 18 -1.18 -9.53 2.32
C ARG A 18 0.26 -10.04 2.41
N VAL A 19 0.47 -11.35 2.39
CA VAL A 19 1.80 -11.98 2.48
C VAL A 19 2.64 -11.64 1.25
N ARG A 20 2.05 -11.63 0.04
CA ARG A 20 2.75 -11.20 -1.17
C ARG A 20 3.15 -9.72 -1.08
N GLY A 21 2.28 -8.87 -0.53
CA GLY A 21 2.60 -7.47 -0.31
C GLY A 21 3.73 -7.25 0.68
N ILE A 22 3.90 -8.11 1.69
CA ILE A 22 5.07 -8.06 2.61
C ILE A 22 6.36 -8.29 1.81
N ALA A 23 6.40 -9.33 0.98
CA ALA A 23 7.59 -9.62 0.19
C ALA A 23 7.97 -8.46 -0.76
N ILE A 24 6.98 -7.83 -1.42
CA ILE A 24 7.21 -6.66 -2.28
C ILE A 24 7.71 -5.46 -1.46
N GLN A 25 7.15 -5.25 -0.27
CA GLN A 25 7.57 -4.18 0.63
C GLN A 25 8.99 -4.41 1.16
N ASP A 26 9.35 -5.65 1.49
CA ASP A 26 10.70 -6.00 1.95
C ASP A 26 11.72 -5.70 0.85
N GLU A 27 11.45 -6.07 -0.41
CA GLU A 27 12.27 -5.71 -1.58
C GLU A 27 12.43 -4.19 -1.76
N LEU A 28 11.39 -3.40 -1.45
CA LEU A 28 11.47 -1.93 -1.50
C LEU A 28 12.26 -1.35 -0.31
N THR A 29 12.20 -1.99 0.85
CA THR A 29 12.83 -1.51 2.09
C THR A 29 14.34 -1.73 2.07
N ASP A 30 14.81 -2.81 1.44
CA ASP A 30 16.25 -3.07 1.30
C ASP A 30 16.99 -1.95 0.53
N GLU A 31 16.27 -1.18 -0.28
CA GLU A 31 16.78 -0.03 -1.02
C GLU A 31 16.79 1.27 -0.20
N TRP A 32 16.02 1.36 0.90
CA TRP A 32 15.71 2.61 1.59
C TRP A 32 16.01 2.57 3.09
N ASP A 33 16.85 3.49 3.59
CA ASP A 33 17.22 3.63 5.00
C ASP A 33 16.13 4.40 5.82
N LYS A 34 16.52 5.20 6.82
CA LYS A 34 15.69 5.98 7.77
C LYS A 34 14.53 6.80 7.19
N GLU A 35 14.42 6.94 5.88
CA GLU A 35 13.43 7.74 5.16
C GLU A 35 12.21 6.91 4.68
N PHE A 36 12.22 5.60 4.94
CA PHE A 36 11.18 4.66 4.51
C PHE A 36 9.74 5.16 4.78
N ALA A 37 9.48 5.71 5.97
CA ALA A 37 8.15 6.21 6.34
C ALA A 37 7.69 7.39 5.47
N ILE A 38 8.61 8.25 5.04
CA ILE A 38 8.30 9.40 4.18
C ILE A 38 8.05 8.92 2.76
N LEU A 39 8.92 8.06 2.24
CA LEU A 39 8.84 7.57 0.87
C LEU A 39 7.59 6.71 0.64
N THR A 40 7.24 5.85 1.60
CA THR A 40 5.97 5.09 1.56
C THR A 40 4.74 5.99 1.69
N ALA A 41 4.84 7.12 2.41
CA ALA A 41 3.77 8.11 2.45
C ALA A 41 3.56 8.81 1.10
N GLU A 42 4.65 9.09 0.35
CA GLU A 42 4.59 9.63 -1.01
C GLU A 42 3.93 8.63 -1.98
N ILE A 43 4.29 7.34 -1.91
CA ILE A 43 3.62 6.28 -2.70
C ILE A 43 2.12 6.26 -2.39
N SER A 44 1.75 6.25 -1.10
CA SER A 44 0.33 6.26 -0.69
C SER A 44 -0.40 7.48 -1.22
N LYS A 45 0.21 8.68 -1.11
CA LYS A 45 -0.42 9.92 -1.56
C LYS A 45 -0.61 9.93 -3.07
N ALA A 46 0.38 9.51 -3.84
CA ALA A 46 0.28 9.46 -5.29
C ALA A 46 -0.70 8.36 -5.77
N THR A 47 -0.78 7.23 -5.05
CA THR A 47 -1.66 6.10 -5.42
C THR A 47 -3.12 6.40 -5.05
N PHE A 48 -3.39 6.78 -3.80
CA PHE A 48 -4.73 6.85 -3.22
C PHE A 48 -5.23 8.27 -2.97
N GLU A 49 -4.43 9.28 -3.27
CA GLU A 49 -4.71 10.69 -2.95
C GLU A 49 -4.81 10.95 -1.44
N LEU A 50 -4.34 9.99 -0.63
CA LEU A 50 -4.35 10.00 0.83
C LEU A 50 -2.97 9.69 1.39
N THR A 51 -2.54 10.50 2.36
CA THR A 51 -1.42 10.15 3.24
C THR A 51 -1.81 8.97 4.13
N PRO A 52 -0.84 8.21 4.67
CA PRO A 52 -1.15 7.10 5.59
C PRO A 52 -2.00 7.53 6.80
N TYR A 53 -1.81 8.75 7.30
CA TYR A 53 -2.61 9.31 8.39
C TYR A 53 -4.06 9.56 7.96
N GLU A 54 -4.29 10.24 6.84
CA GLU A 54 -5.64 10.48 6.30
C GLU A 54 -6.35 9.16 6.00
N TYR A 55 -5.62 8.17 5.50
CA TYR A 55 -6.15 6.86 5.16
C TYR A 55 -6.55 6.06 6.40
N LYS A 56 -5.71 6.07 7.45
CA LYS A 56 -6.07 5.49 8.75
C LYS A 56 -7.33 6.13 9.32
N LYS A 57 -7.42 7.47 9.26
CA LYS A 57 -8.61 8.20 9.72
C LYS A 57 -9.86 7.81 8.94
N LEU A 58 -9.78 7.68 7.62
CA LEU A 58 -10.90 7.24 6.78
C LEU A 58 -11.40 5.84 7.18
N LYS A 59 -10.48 4.95 7.53
CA LYS A 59 -10.79 3.57 7.97
C LYS A 59 -11.13 3.45 9.46
N GLY A 60 -11.15 4.55 10.21
CA GLY A 60 -11.42 4.54 11.65
C GLY A 60 -10.34 3.86 12.49
N LEU A 61 -9.09 3.88 12.04
CA LEU A 61 -7.95 3.25 12.72
C LEU A 61 -7.23 4.26 13.61
N GLU A 62 -6.89 3.84 14.82
CA GLU A 62 -6.11 4.63 15.77
C GLU A 62 -4.65 4.15 15.79
N GLN A 63 -4.43 2.90 16.20
CA GLN A 63 -3.10 2.31 16.37
C GLN A 63 -2.84 1.14 15.41
N GLU A 64 -3.87 0.69 14.71
CA GLU A 64 -3.83 -0.48 13.86
C GLU A 64 -2.96 -0.28 12.62
N ASN A 65 -2.45 -1.39 12.10
CA ASN A 65 -1.74 -1.40 10.83
C ASN A 65 -2.72 -1.12 9.68
N LEU A 66 -2.46 -0.09 8.88
CA LEU A 66 -3.36 0.30 7.78
C LEU A 66 -3.59 -0.83 6.78
N ARG A 67 -2.53 -1.56 6.39
CA ARG A 67 -2.60 -2.61 5.36
C ARG A 67 -3.32 -3.86 5.85
N ASP A 68 -3.36 -4.09 7.16
CA ASP A 68 -4.17 -5.16 7.74
C ASP A 68 -5.68 -4.85 7.73
N HIS A 69 -6.03 -3.61 7.37
CA HIS A 69 -7.39 -3.07 7.31
C HIS A 69 -7.78 -2.62 5.89
N MET A 70 -6.96 -2.92 4.88
CA MET A 70 -7.24 -2.66 3.47
C MET A 70 -8.01 -3.81 2.83
N ASN A 71 -8.93 -3.49 1.93
CA ASN A 71 -9.60 -4.45 1.06
C ASN A 71 -8.65 -4.98 -0.04
N ASP A 72 -9.13 -5.94 -0.81
CA ASP A 72 -8.32 -6.62 -1.83
C ASP A 72 -7.77 -5.68 -2.91
N LEU A 73 -8.57 -4.73 -3.40
CA LEU A 73 -8.11 -3.79 -4.43
C LEU A 73 -7.13 -2.78 -3.85
N GLU A 74 -7.38 -2.27 -2.64
CA GLU A 74 -6.45 -1.38 -1.93
C GLU A 74 -5.07 -2.05 -1.72
N LEU A 75 -5.05 -3.35 -1.36
CA LEU A 75 -3.80 -4.13 -1.28
C LEU A 75 -3.12 -4.27 -2.65
N ILE A 76 -3.89 -4.56 -3.71
CA ILE A 76 -3.34 -4.73 -5.07
C ILE A 76 -2.71 -3.42 -5.58
N PHE A 77 -3.38 -2.29 -5.42
CA PHE A 77 -2.82 -1.00 -5.86
C PHE A 77 -1.65 -0.56 -5.00
N THR A 78 -1.62 -0.92 -3.71
CA THR A 78 -0.43 -0.73 -2.87
C THR A 78 0.76 -1.49 -3.42
N MET A 79 0.60 -2.79 -3.69
CA MET A 79 1.65 -3.63 -4.29
C MET A 79 2.13 -3.09 -5.64
N LEU A 80 1.21 -2.62 -6.48
CA LEU A 80 1.56 -2.01 -7.77
C LEU A 80 2.39 -0.74 -7.58
N GLY A 81 2.00 0.15 -6.65
CA GLY A 81 2.74 1.38 -6.36
C GLY A 81 4.16 1.11 -5.85
N GLU A 82 4.32 0.10 -4.98
CA GLU A 82 5.62 -0.31 -4.45
C GLU A 82 6.50 -0.94 -5.54
N ALA A 83 5.99 -1.94 -6.25
CA ALA A 83 6.75 -2.64 -7.28
C ALA A 83 7.19 -1.70 -8.42
N THR A 84 6.32 -0.78 -8.83
CA THR A 84 6.66 0.23 -9.86
C THR A 84 7.69 1.22 -9.34
N THR A 85 7.59 1.66 -8.07
CA THR A 85 8.60 2.51 -7.44
C THR A 85 9.98 1.84 -7.45
N THR A 86 10.08 0.58 -7.01
CA THR A 86 11.34 -0.17 -7.04
C THR A 86 11.91 -0.24 -8.46
N LYS A 87 11.08 -0.58 -9.45
CA LYS A 87 11.54 -0.67 -10.84
C LYS A 87 12.02 0.67 -11.40
N ILE A 88 11.36 1.78 -11.05
CA ILE A 88 11.76 3.12 -11.48
C ILE A 88 13.06 3.53 -10.78
N ALA A 89 13.17 3.32 -9.47
CA ALA A 89 14.37 3.63 -8.70
C ALA A 89 15.60 2.93 -9.29
N LEU A 90 15.51 1.62 -9.53
CA LEU A 90 16.57 0.82 -10.16
C LEU A 90 16.88 1.30 -11.58
N LYS A 91 15.86 1.63 -12.39
CA LYS A 91 16.08 2.04 -13.78
C LYS A 91 16.75 3.41 -13.89
N LYS A 92 16.49 4.29 -12.93
CA LYS A 92 17.07 5.64 -12.86
C LYS A 92 18.37 5.70 -12.06
N ASP A 93 18.81 4.59 -11.45
CA ASP A 93 19.88 4.58 -10.45
C ASP A 93 19.64 5.68 -9.40
N SER A 94 18.44 5.66 -8.82
CA SER A 94 18.01 6.67 -7.85
C SER A 94 18.81 6.52 -6.56
N GLN A 95 19.55 7.57 -6.21
CA GLN A 95 20.41 7.60 -5.03
C GLN A 95 19.97 8.71 -4.07
N GLY A 96 20.05 8.42 -2.77
CA GLY A 96 19.67 9.35 -1.71
C GLY A 96 18.18 9.73 -1.72
N PHE A 97 17.80 10.59 -0.77
CA PHE A 97 16.40 10.92 -0.51
C PHE A 97 15.65 11.45 -1.72
N LEU A 98 16.23 12.44 -2.42
CA LEU A 98 15.52 13.16 -3.48
C LEU A 98 15.22 12.27 -4.67
N GLY A 99 16.19 11.46 -5.12
CA GLY A 99 15.98 10.51 -6.21
C GLY A 99 14.94 9.44 -5.84
N ASN A 100 15.04 8.90 -4.61
CA ASN A 100 14.07 7.92 -4.13
C ASN A 100 12.66 8.50 -3.97
N ARG A 101 12.55 9.77 -3.58
CA ARG A 101 11.28 10.48 -3.49
C ARG A 101 10.64 10.68 -4.86
N GLU A 102 11.44 11.05 -5.88
CA GLU A 102 10.95 11.14 -7.25
C GLU A 102 10.45 9.78 -7.76
N ALA A 103 11.21 8.71 -7.54
CA ALA A 103 10.79 7.35 -7.88
C ALA A 103 9.50 6.93 -7.16
N ALA A 104 9.35 7.28 -5.88
CA ALA A 104 8.15 7.01 -5.09
C ALA A 104 6.91 7.73 -5.63
N VAL A 105 7.04 9.01 -6.01
CA VAL A 105 5.96 9.79 -6.62
C VAL A 105 5.58 9.20 -7.97
N GLU A 106 6.56 8.84 -8.81
CA GLU A 106 6.29 8.27 -10.13
C GLU A 106 5.64 6.89 -10.04
N GLY A 107 6.17 5.98 -9.22
CA GLY A 107 5.59 4.65 -9.03
C GLY A 107 4.19 4.70 -8.45
N GLY A 108 3.98 5.51 -7.40
CA GLY A 108 2.64 5.75 -6.87
C GLY A 108 1.69 6.38 -7.90
N THR A 109 2.18 7.25 -8.78
CA THR A 109 1.37 7.84 -9.87
C THR A 109 0.93 6.78 -10.87
N VAL A 110 1.79 5.83 -11.25
CA VAL A 110 1.42 4.71 -12.14
C VAL A 110 0.27 3.91 -11.52
N ALA A 111 0.37 3.56 -10.25
CA ALA A 111 -0.69 2.85 -9.54
C ALA A 111 -1.97 3.70 -9.41
N GLY A 112 -1.83 5.00 -9.15
CA GLY A 112 -2.96 5.94 -9.05
C GLY A 112 -3.72 6.11 -10.36
N VAL A 113 -3.03 6.16 -11.50
CA VAL A 113 -3.66 6.19 -12.84
C VAL A 113 -4.43 4.89 -13.08
N ALA A 114 -3.81 3.73 -12.82
CA ALA A 114 -4.46 2.44 -12.98
C ALA A 114 -5.71 2.30 -12.08
N ARG A 115 -5.62 2.78 -10.82
CA ARG A 115 -6.75 2.83 -9.89
C ARG A 115 -7.88 3.67 -10.45
N LYS A 116 -7.60 4.91 -10.86
CA LYS A 116 -8.60 5.85 -11.39
C LYS A 116 -9.27 5.31 -12.65
N GLU A 117 -8.51 4.66 -13.53
CA GLU A 117 -9.07 4.01 -14.73
C GLU A 117 -10.03 2.87 -14.36
N LEU A 118 -9.67 2.04 -13.38
CA LEU A 118 -10.57 1.02 -12.86
C LEU A 118 -11.85 1.64 -12.28
N GLU A 119 -11.71 2.59 -11.36
CA GLU A 119 -12.85 3.30 -10.73
C GLU A 119 -13.80 3.91 -11.76
N HIS A 120 -13.25 4.49 -12.82
CA HIS A 120 -14.03 5.06 -13.91
C HIS A 120 -14.86 4.01 -14.65
N ARG A 121 -14.29 2.82 -14.91
CA ARG A 121 -14.96 1.72 -15.63
C ARG A 121 -16.05 1.07 -14.80
N ILE A 122 -15.80 0.85 -13.51
CA ILE A 122 -16.75 0.15 -12.61
C ILE A 122 -17.74 1.10 -11.94
N ARG A 123 -17.53 2.43 -12.05
CA ARG A 123 -18.36 3.48 -11.41
C ARG A 123 -18.41 3.36 -9.88
N GLU A 124 -17.32 2.89 -9.29
CA GLU A 124 -17.17 2.67 -7.84
C GLU A 124 -15.78 3.11 -7.38
N LYS A 125 -15.67 3.52 -6.12
CA LYS A 125 -14.38 3.89 -5.50
C LYS A 125 -13.67 2.65 -4.96
N VAL A 126 -12.38 2.54 -5.24
CA VAL A 126 -11.53 1.49 -4.66
C VAL A 126 -11.27 1.74 -3.17
N VAL A 127 -11.02 3.01 -2.84
CA VAL A 127 -10.77 3.45 -1.47
C VAL A 127 -12.08 3.53 -0.71
N SER A 128 -12.17 2.84 0.43
CA SER A 128 -13.38 2.81 1.26
C SER A 128 -13.07 2.86 2.76
N ALA A 129 -14.12 3.14 3.55
CA ALA A 129 -14.06 3.09 5.01
C ALA A 129 -14.14 1.66 5.58
N GLU A 130 -14.32 0.65 4.71
CA GLU A 130 -14.30 -0.76 5.11
C GLU A 130 -12.97 -1.11 5.77
N ASN A 131 -13.05 -1.89 6.85
CA ASN A 131 -11.91 -2.29 7.66
C ASN A 131 -12.20 -3.63 8.38
N TYR A 132 -11.17 -4.17 9.04
CA TYR A 132 -11.22 -5.44 9.76
C TYR A 132 -11.12 -5.30 11.29
N LEU A 133 -11.56 -4.18 11.87
CA LEU A 133 -11.52 -3.98 13.34
C LEU A 133 -12.29 -5.06 14.11
N GLN A 134 -13.41 -5.52 13.54
CA GLN A 134 -14.21 -6.61 14.11
C GLN A 134 -13.45 -7.95 14.23
N LEU A 135 -12.38 -8.17 13.47
CA LEU A 135 -11.54 -9.37 13.57
C LEU A 135 -10.54 -9.31 14.72
N HIS A 136 -10.25 -8.10 15.22
CA HIS A 136 -9.31 -7.88 16.33
C HIS A 136 -9.99 -7.91 17.71
N ASN A 137 -11.31 -7.75 17.76
CA ASN A 137 -12.12 -7.77 18.98
C ASN A 137 -12.69 -9.16 19.32
N LYS A 138 -12.09 -10.23 18.78
CA LYS A 138 -12.46 -11.63 19.04
C LYS A 138 -11.40 -12.35 19.85
#